data_AF-A0A8B4Q965-F1
#
_entry.id   AF-A0A8B4Q965-F1
#
_cell.length_a   1.000
_cell.length_b   1.000
_cell.length_c   1.000
_cell.angle_alpha   90.00
_cell.angle_beta   90.00
_cell.angle_gamma   90.00
#
_symmetry.space_group_name_H-M   'P 1'
#
loop_
_entity.id
_entity.type
_entity.pdbx_description
1 polymer ?
#
loop_
_entity_poly.entity_id
_entity_poly.type
_entity_poly.pdbx_seq_one_letter_code
_entity_poly.pdbx_strand_id
1 'polypeptide(L)'
;MKKIILCIVLFFSFSSVFAASADAKLKDSPKTGYNLFFGSKTAVYNKPNGKKITTPPMSFGKFGEPGEPNYVKVIKFSNGGWVKVKYTTKNVKKNGHLLLNKTGYMKTNNLRASAQDGTRAFVKSSNVKLYTKPSTSSKAIKKIALGTRVEINFKGAFDHANFIKVNYVKSGKKYTGYVKTSNLKYI
;
A
#
# COMPACT_ATOMS: atom_id res chain seq x y z
N MET A 1 -28.69 50.85 -16.95
CA MET A 1 -28.80 49.44 -17.36
C MET A 1 -27.38 48.91 -17.50
N LYS A 2 -26.80 48.31 -16.45
CA LYS A 2 -26.91 46.89 -16.08
C LYS A 2 -26.49 45.97 -17.24
N LYS A 3 -25.41 45.19 -17.01
CA LYS A 3 -24.96 43.99 -17.75
C LYS A 3 -23.78 44.12 -18.73
N ILE A 4 -22.63 44.68 -18.34
CA ILE A 4 -21.35 44.35 -19.03
C ILE A 4 -20.18 44.28 -18.03
N ILE A 5 -20.30 43.47 -16.97
CA ILE A 5 -19.15 43.00 -16.17
C ILE A 5 -19.51 41.61 -15.64
N LEU A 6 -19.67 40.62 -16.52
CA LEU A 6 -19.92 39.24 -16.08
C LEU A 6 -19.41 38.20 -17.08
N CYS A 7 -18.18 38.34 -17.59
CA CYS A 7 -17.58 37.27 -18.40
C CYS A 7 -16.11 36.91 -18.11
N ILE A 8 -15.41 37.58 -17.17
CA ILE A 8 -13.98 37.28 -16.92
C ILE A 8 -13.74 36.51 -15.61
N VAL A 9 -14.75 36.36 -14.74
CA VAL A 9 -14.60 35.64 -13.45
C VAL A 9 -14.94 34.14 -13.56
N LEU A 10 -15.40 33.65 -14.73
CA LEU A 10 -15.81 32.26 -14.93
C LEU A 10 -14.71 31.33 -15.47
N PHE A 11 -13.47 31.79 -15.58
CA PHE A 11 -12.33 30.96 -16.03
C PHE A 11 -11.40 30.47 -14.92
N PHE A 12 -11.70 30.75 -13.64
CA PHE A 12 -10.83 30.37 -12.50
C PHE A 12 -11.37 29.26 -11.58
N SER A 13 -12.45 28.56 -11.96
CA SER A 13 -13.04 27.50 -11.13
C SER A 13 -12.88 26.08 -11.69
N PHE A 14 -12.00 25.86 -12.66
CA PHE A 14 -11.49 24.54 -13.00
C PHE A 14 -9.99 24.44 -12.73
N SER A 15 -9.56 24.86 -11.54
CA SER A 15 -8.47 24.12 -10.90
C SER A 15 -9.04 22.74 -10.60
N SER A 16 -8.91 21.83 -11.57
CA SER A 16 -9.04 20.41 -11.34
C SER A 16 -8.09 20.08 -10.21
N VAL A 17 -8.61 20.09 -8.99
CA VAL A 17 -7.96 19.43 -7.86
C VAL A 17 -7.90 18.00 -8.32
N PHE A 18 -6.79 17.63 -8.96
CA PHE A 18 -6.34 16.26 -9.00
C PHE A 18 -6.30 15.88 -7.54
N ALA A 19 -7.39 15.28 -7.06
CA ALA A 19 -7.45 14.67 -5.75
C ALA A 19 -6.48 13.51 -5.85
N ALA A 20 -5.20 13.82 -5.67
CA ALA A 20 -4.13 12.86 -5.56
C ALA A 20 -4.65 11.88 -4.51
N SER A 21 -4.89 10.65 -4.95
CA SER A 21 -5.44 9.61 -4.11
C SER A 21 -4.59 9.54 -2.86
N ALA A 22 -5.10 10.06 -1.74
CA ALA A 22 -4.32 10.18 -0.52
C ALA A 22 -3.80 8.80 -0.13
N ASP A 23 -2.48 8.67 0.02
CA ASP A 23 -1.83 7.41 0.34
C ASP A 23 -2.39 6.77 1.61
N ALA A 24 -2.30 5.44 1.68
CA ALA A 24 -2.79 4.70 2.83
C ALA A 24 -2.07 5.13 4.11
N LYS A 25 -2.85 5.49 5.14
CA LYS A 25 -2.35 5.68 6.50
C LYS A 25 -2.21 4.32 7.18
N LEU A 26 -1.24 4.18 8.09
CA LEU A 26 -1.03 2.94 8.86
C LEU A 26 -2.30 2.46 9.57
N LYS A 27 -3.13 3.40 10.05
CA LYS A 27 -4.41 3.11 10.73
C LYS A 27 -5.51 2.55 9.83
N ASP A 28 -5.31 2.61 8.51
CA ASP A 28 -6.23 2.11 7.49
C ASP A 28 -5.78 0.73 6.98
N SER A 29 -5.11 -0.05 7.83
CA SER A 29 -4.68 -1.43 7.56
C SER A 29 -4.74 -2.24 8.87
N PRO A 30 -4.86 -3.58 8.83
CA PRO A 30 -4.91 -4.39 10.03
C PRO A 30 -3.70 -4.14 10.94
N LYS A 31 -3.95 -3.98 12.26
CA LYS A 31 -2.99 -3.47 13.26
C LYS A 31 -1.85 -4.44 13.60
N THR A 32 -2.01 -5.74 13.32
CA THR A 32 -1.02 -6.78 13.63
C THR A 32 -0.40 -7.38 12.36
N GLY A 33 0.90 -7.69 12.41
CA GLY A 33 1.63 -8.42 11.38
C GLY A 33 1.81 -7.73 10.03
N TYR A 34 2.34 -6.49 9.94
CA TYR A 34 2.73 -5.96 8.62
C TYR A 34 4.16 -5.51 8.47
N ASN A 35 4.98 -6.53 8.30
CA ASN A 35 6.31 -6.46 7.72
C ASN A 35 6.19 -6.76 6.22
N LEU A 36 6.94 -6.02 5.40
CA LEU A 36 7.19 -6.38 4.02
C LEU A 36 8.57 -6.98 3.91
N PHE A 37 8.65 -8.08 3.21
CA PHE A 37 9.91 -8.71 2.85
C PHE A 37 10.41 -8.14 1.54
N PHE A 38 11.72 -8.23 1.36
CA PHE A 38 12.34 -7.88 0.09
C PHE A 38 11.92 -8.92 -0.96
N GLY A 39 11.28 -8.45 -2.03
CA GLY A 39 11.01 -9.27 -3.22
C GLY A 39 12.19 -9.25 -4.20
N SER A 40 12.98 -8.17 -4.17
CA SER A 40 14.20 -7.99 -4.94
C SER A 40 15.16 -7.04 -4.20
N LYS A 41 16.41 -6.96 -4.66
CA LYS A 41 17.40 -6.01 -4.13
C LYS A 41 16.88 -4.60 -4.35
N THR A 42 16.71 -3.82 -3.26
CA THR A 42 16.14 -2.47 -3.35
C THR A 42 16.93 -1.46 -2.53
N ALA A 43 17.07 -0.26 -3.09
CA ALA A 43 17.64 0.87 -2.39
C ALA A 43 16.62 1.56 -1.47
N VAL A 44 17.14 2.23 -0.45
CA VAL A 44 16.44 3.17 0.43
C VAL A 44 16.82 4.58 0.02
N TYR A 45 15.85 5.48 0.02
CA TYR A 45 16.00 6.88 -0.37
C TYR A 45 15.52 7.81 0.76
N ASN A 46 16.02 9.05 0.79
CA ASN A 46 15.61 10.05 1.79
C ASN A 46 14.19 10.60 1.57
N LYS A 47 13.77 10.69 0.31
CA LYS A 47 12.42 11.03 -0.15
C LYS A 47 12.11 10.30 -1.46
N PRO A 48 10.85 10.24 -1.91
CA PRO A 48 10.51 9.76 -3.25
C PRO A 48 11.37 10.46 -4.32
N ASN A 49 11.99 9.65 -5.20
CA ASN A 49 12.91 10.11 -6.25
C ASN A 49 14.11 10.94 -5.74
N GLY A 50 14.46 10.79 -4.45
CA GLY A 50 15.54 11.54 -3.81
C GLY A 50 16.91 10.85 -3.91
N LYS A 51 17.82 11.27 -3.02
CA LYS A 51 19.16 10.66 -2.91
C LYS A 51 19.05 9.28 -2.28
N LYS A 52 19.75 8.30 -2.86
CA LYS A 52 19.95 6.98 -2.26
C LYS A 52 20.71 7.12 -0.94
N ILE A 53 20.17 6.51 0.11
CA ILE A 53 20.80 6.41 1.43
C ILE A 53 21.65 5.13 1.51
N THR A 54 21.05 3.98 1.17
CA THR A 54 21.69 2.66 1.33
C THR A 54 20.95 1.59 0.52
N THR A 55 21.47 0.37 0.53
CA THR A 55 20.81 -0.84 0.02
C THR A 55 20.91 -1.90 1.12
N PRO A 56 19.86 -2.10 1.95
CA PRO A 56 19.86 -3.12 2.99
C PRO A 56 20.02 -4.51 2.37
N PRO A 57 20.67 -5.46 3.07
CA PRO A 57 20.70 -6.84 2.62
C PRO A 57 19.29 -7.44 2.67
N MET A 58 18.97 -8.30 1.70
CA MET A 58 17.66 -8.96 1.61
C MET A 58 17.46 -10.03 2.69
N SER A 59 18.53 -10.70 3.09
CA SER A 59 18.60 -11.63 4.21
C SER A 59 19.88 -11.37 5.00
N PHE A 60 19.91 -11.80 6.25
CA PHE A 60 21.09 -11.70 7.10
C PHE A 60 21.94 -12.98 7.12
N GLY A 61 21.64 -13.96 6.25
CA GLY A 61 22.44 -15.17 6.11
C GLY A 61 23.66 -15.00 5.20
N LYS A 62 24.55 -15.98 5.26
CA LYS A 62 25.70 -16.09 4.35
C LYS A 62 25.25 -16.58 2.98
N PHE A 63 26.08 -16.31 1.97
CA PHE A 63 25.87 -16.87 0.63
C PHE A 63 25.94 -18.40 0.68
N GLY A 64 24.98 -19.09 0.07
CA GLY A 64 24.87 -20.56 0.09
C GLY A 64 24.18 -21.16 1.32
N GLU A 65 23.84 -20.35 2.33
CA GLU A 65 23.13 -20.81 3.54
C GLU A 65 21.72 -20.22 3.62
N PRO A 66 20.74 -20.95 4.20
CA PRO A 66 19.43 -20.39 4.53
C PRO A 66 19.59 -19.20 5.50
N GLY A 67 19.38 -17.99 5.00
CA GLY A 67 19.42 -16.77 5.81
C GLY A 67 18.06 -16.37 6.36
N GLU A 68 18.04 -15.76 7.54
CA GLU A 68 16.83 -15.10 8.03
C GLU A 68 16.46 -13.94 7.10
N PRO A 69 15.23 -13.93 6.55
CA PRO A 69 14.81 -12.88 5.63
C PRO A 69 14.68 -11.55 6.38
N ASN A 70 15.30 -10.51 5.86
CA ASN A 70 15.13 -9.16 6.36
C ASN A 70 13.74 -8.64 5.95
N TYR A 71 13.21 -7.70 6.72
CA TYR A 71 11.93 -7.09 6.43
C TYR A 71 11.90 -5.63 6.85
N VAL A 72 10.89 -4.93 6.34
CA VAL A 72 10.63 -3.53 6.64
C VAL A 72 9.23 -3.38 7.21
N LYS A 73 9.06 -2.48 8.17
CA LYS A 73 7.73 -2.14 8.68
C LYS A 73 7.21 -0.92 7.95
N VAL A 74 6.05 -1.03 7.33
CA VAL A 74 5.43 0.10 6.62
C VAL A 74 5.05 1.19 7.62
N ILE A 75 5.39 2.44 7.30
CA ILE A 75 4.91 3.64 8.01
C ILE A 75 3.75 4.27 7.24
N LYS A 76 3.97 4.57 5.95
CA LYS A 76 3.00 5.26 5.09
C LYS A 76 3.35 5.02 3.62
N PHE A 77 2.36 4.85 2.76
CA PHE A 77 2.59 4.90 1.32
C PHE A 77 2.81 6.35 0.84
N SER A 78 3.38 6.49 -0.33
CA SER A 78 3.67 7.78 -0.97
C SER A 78 3.39 7.68 -2.47
N ASN A 79 2.89 8.78 -3.04
CA ASN A 79 2.63 8.91 -4.48
C ASN A 79 3.78 8.38 -5.34
N GLY A 80 3.43 7.81 -6.50
CA GLY A 80 4.41 7.29 -7.46
C GLY A 80 5.01 5.92 -7.09
N GLY A 81 4.25 5.11 -6.34
CA GLY A 81 4.66 3.75 -5.97
C GLY A 81 5.78 3.71 -4.93
N TRP A 82 5.78 4.66 -4.00
CA TRP A 82 6.75 4.75 -2.93
C TRP A 82 6.14 4.36 -1.59
N VAL A 83 6.97 3.93 -0.65
CA VAL A 83 6.55 3.63 0.72
C VAL A 83 7.62 4.06 1.70
N LYS A 84 7.21 4.82 2.71
CA LYS A 84 8.03 5.12 3.89
C LYS A 84 7.99 3.93 4.82
N VAL A 85 9.16 3.47 5.25
CA VAL A 85 9.32 2.27 6.06
C VAL A 85 10.28 2.48 7.23
N LYS A 86 10.13 1.67 8.29
CA LYS A 86 11.22 1.38 9.25
C LYS A 86 11.99 0.14 8.80
N TYR A 87 13.31 0.18 8.88
CA TYR A 87 14.18 -0.93 8.46
C TYR A 87 15.43 -1.04 9.35
N THR A 88 16.20 -2.11 9.15
CA THR A 88 17.55 -2.30 9.71
C THR A 88 18.52 -2.76 8.61
N THR A 89 19.82 -2.54 8.84
CA THR A 89 20.91 -2.97 7.94
C THR A 89 21.75 -4.08 8.55
N LYS A 90 21.44 -4.53 9.78
CA LYS A 90 22.15 -5.58 10.52
C LYS A 90 21.16 -6.49 11.25
N ASN A 91 21.56 -7.73 11.51
CA ASN A 91 20.79 -8.67 12.32
C ASN A 91 20.93 -8.33 13.80
N VAL A 92 20.18 -7.32 14.24
CA VAL A 92 20.06 -6.96 15.65
C VAL A 92 18.62 -7.21 16.05
N LYS A 93 18.39 -8.00 17.09
CA LYS A 93 17.05 -8.34 17.57
C LYS A 93 16.77 -7.69 18.94
N LYS A 94 15.51 -7.34 19.17
CA LYS A 94 14.94 -6.93 20.46
C LYS A 94 13.65 -7.72 20.67
N ASN A 95 13.57 -8.46 21.78
CA ASN A 95 12.43 -9.33 22.11
C ASN A 95 12.08 -10.31 20.97
N GLY A 96 13.08 -10.96 20.38
CA GLY A 96 12.88 -11.92 19.28
C GLY A 96 12.59 -11.33 17.89
N HIS A 97 12.44 -10.00 17.76
CA HIS A 97 12.18 -9.34 16.48
C HIS A 97 13.34 -8.47 16.02
N LEU A 98 13.52 -8.28 14.70
CA LEU A 98 14.51 -7.35 14.17
C LEU A 98 14.27 -5.92 14.71
N LEU A 99 15.34 -5.30 15.20
CA LEU A 99 15.34 -3.92 15.70
C LEU A 99 15.33 -2.94 14.52
N LEU A 100 14.13 -2.54 14.09
CA LEU A 100 13.96 -1.57 13.00
C LEU A 100 14.15 -0.12 13.49
N ASN A 101 15.38 0.40 13.36
CA ASN A 101 15.79 1.70 13.91
C ASN A 101 16.03 2.80 12.86
N LYS A 102 16.06 2.48 11.57
CA LYS A 102 16.22 3.46 10.49
C LYS A 102 14.90 3.71 9.77
N THR A 103 14.76 4.87 9.15
CA THR A 103 13.61 5.19 8.27
C THR A 103 14.06 5.68 6.91
N GLY A 104 13.22 5.46 5.90
CA GLY A 104 13.46 5.93 4.54
C GLY A 104 12.35 5.48 3.59
N TYR A 105 12.53 5.77 2.30
CA TYR A 105 11.58 5.46 1.24
C TYR A 105 12.11 4.36 0.34
N MET A 106 11.25 3.40 0.02
CA MET A 106 11.53 2.32 -0.94
C MET A 106 10.42 2.29 -2.00
N LYS A 107 10.72 1.70 -3.17
CA LYS A 107 9.70 1.41 -4.17
C LYS A 107 8.85 0.21 -3.74
N THR A 108 7.54 0.33 -3.87
CA THR A 108 6.59 -0.71 -3.44
C THR A 108 6.68 -1.98 -4.28
N ASN A 109 7.06 -1.88 -5.55
CA ASN A 109 7.18 -3.01 -6.46
C ASN A 109 8.29 -4.01 -6.06
N ASN A 110 9.33 -3.54 -5.36
CA ASN A 110 10.44 -4.35 -4.86
C ASN A 110 10.16 -5.03 -3.52
N LEU A 111 8.99 -4.78 -2.93
CA LEU A 111 8.56 -5.34 -1.67
C LEU A 111 7.41 -6.34 -1.89
N ARG A 112 7.29 -7.30 -0.97
CA ARG A 112 6.24 -8.31 -0.91
C ARG A 112 5.78 -8.53 0.53
N ALA A 113 4.51 -8.87 0.76
CA ALA A 113 4.06 -9.48 2.02
C ALA A 113 4.72 -10.86 2.24
N SER A 114 4.53 -11.41 3.44
CA SER A 114 4.94 -12.77 3.77
C SER A 114 4.27 -13.78 2.84
N ALA A 115 4.99 -14.83 2.42
CA ALA A 115 4.38 -15.98 1.72
C ALA A 115 3.38 -16.75 2.62
N GLN A 116 3.57 -16.67 3.94
CA GLN A 116 2.65 -17.24 4.94
C GLN A 116 1.37 -16.40 5.11
N ASP A 117 1.34 -15.19 4.53
CA ASP A 117 0.22 -14.24 4.59
C ASP A 117 -0.70 -14.36 3.36
N GLY A 118 -0.78 -15.51 2.67
CA GLY A 118 -1.65 -15.73 1.49
C GLY A 118 -3.13 -15.36 1.66
N THR A 119 -3.51 -14.95 2.87
CA THR A 119 -4.75 -14.30 3.26
C THR A 119 -4.81 -12.79 2.98
N ARG A 120 -3.79 -12.16 2.37
CA ARG A 120 -3.66 -10.69 2.27
C ARG A 120 -3.16 -10.23 0.89
N ALA A 121 -3.63 -9.07 0.46
CA ALA A 121 -3.20 -8.44 -0.79
C ALA A 121 -2.96 -6.93 -0.61
N PHE A 122 -2.16 -6.35 -1.50
CA PHE A 122 -1.96 -4.91 -1.57
C PHE A 122 -2.78 -4.29 -2.67
N VAL A 123 -3.35 -3.14 -2.39
CA VAL A 123 -3.84 -2.24 -3.44
C VAL A 123 -2.63 -1.69 -4.22
N LYS A 124 -2.53 -2.00 -5.52
CA LYS A 124 -1.44 -1.54 -6.40
C LYS A 124 -1.85 -0.42 -7.36
N SER A 125 -3.14 -0.11 -7.43
CA SER A 125 -3.67 0.98 -8.27
C SER A 125 -4.14 2.15 -7.41
N SER A 126 -4.16 3.35 -7.97
CA SER A 126 -4.81 4.52 -7.37
C SER A 126 -6.33 4.47 -7.55
N ASN A 127 -7.07 5.24 -6.73
CA ASN A 127 -8.53 5.42 -6.85
C ASN A 127 -9.35 4.12 -6.77
N VAL A 128 -8.84 3.11 -6.08
CA VAL A 128 -9.52 1.83 -5.92
C VAL A 128 -10.75 1.98 -5.05
N LYS A 129 -11.83 1.32 -5.42
CA LYS A 129 -13.11 1.33 -4.70
C LYS A 129 -13.41 -0.08 -4.20
N LEU A 130 -13.95 -0.14 -2.99
CA LEU A 130 -14.58 -1.32 -2.41
C LEU A 130 -16.06 -1.29 -2.78
N TYR A 131 -16.56 -2.34 -3.42
CA TYR A 131 -17.92 -2.42 -3.96
C TYR A 131 -18.80 -3.35 -3.12
N THR A 132 -20.12 -3.13 -3.10
CA THR A 132 -21.07 -4.03 -2.41
C THR A 132 -21.29 -5.35 -3.15
N LYS A 133 -21.16 -5.34 -4.49
CA LYS A 133 -21.27 -6.51 -5.37
C LYS A 133 -20.03 -6.60 -6.29
N PRO A 134 -19.74 -7.74 -6.93
CA PRO A 134 -18.60 -7.90 -7.84
C PRO A 134 -18.82 -7.20 -9.19
N SER A 135 -19.11 -5.89 -9.16
CA SER A 135 -19.33 -5.06 -10.35
C SER A 135 -18.97 -3.60 -10.07
N THR A 136 -18.42 -2.91 -11.07
CA THR A 136 -18.16 -1.47 -11.02
C THR A 136 -19.40 -0.61 -11.10
N SER A 137 -20.53 -1.15 -11.57
CA SER A 137 -21.82 -0.46 -11.55
C SER A 137 -22.49 -0.50 -10.17
N SER A 138 -22.00 -1.35 -9.25
CA SER A 138 -22.56 -1.45 -7.91
C SER A 138 -22.11 -0.30 -6.99
N LYS A 139 -22.84 -0.12 -5.88
CA LYS A 139 -22.54 0.92 -4.89
C LYS A 139 -21.11 0.77 -4.34
N ALA A 140 -20.34 1.85 -4.40
CA ALA A 140 -19.04 1.92 -3.75
C ALA A 140 -19.20 2.20 -2.24
N ILE A 141 -18.67 1.31 -1.41
CA ILE A 141 -18.68 1.39 0.06
C ILE A 141 -17.63 2.41 0.52
N LYS A 142 -16.39 2.27 0.03
CA LYS A 142 -15.25 3.14 0.37
C LYS A 142 -14.25 3.22 -0.78
N LYS A 143 -13.51 4.33 -0.81
CA LYS A 143 -12.24 4.42 -1.54
C LYS A 143 -11.12 3.79 -0.70
N ILE A 144 -10.30 2.97 -1.34
CA ILE A 144 -9.13 2.32 -0.78
C ILE A 144 -7.89 2.98 -1.38
N ALA A 145 -6.96 3.39 -0.53
CA ALA A 145 -5.76 4.07 -0.96
C ALA A 145 -4.75 3.09 -1.55
N LEU A 146 -3.88 3.61 -2.44
CA LEU A 146 -2.73 2.86 -2.94
C LEU A 146 -1.88 2.36 -1.77
N GLY A 147 -1.48 1.09 -1.86
CA GLY A 147 -0.65 0.41 -0.88
C GLY A 147 -1.40 -0.14 0.34
N THR A 148 -2.67 0.22 0.54
CA THR A 148 -3.47 -0.35 1.63
C THR A 148 -3.40 -1.88 1.58
N ARG A 149 -3.13 -2.50 2.73
CA ARG A 149 -3.34 -3.93 2.91
C ARG A 149 -4.83 -4.20 3.07
N VAL A 150 -5.33 -5.13 2.28
CA VAL A 150 -6.62 -5.75 2.50
C VAL A 150 -6.43 -7.23 2.86
N GLU A 151 -7.33 -7.75 3.67
CA GLU A 151 -7.40 -9.18 3.97
C GLU A 151 -8.39 -9.83 3.00
N ILE A 152 -7.98 -10.91 2.35
CA ILE A 152 -8.80 -11.73 1.48
C ILE A 152 -9.84 -12.43 2.35
N ASN A 153 -11.10 -12.26 1.99
CA ASN A 153 -12.19 -12.97 2.63
C ASN A 153 -12.50 -14.22 1.81
N PHE A 154 -11.83 -15.34 2.15
CA PHE A 154 -11.96 -16.62 1.42
C PHE A 154 -13.39 -17.10 1.26
N LYS A 155 -14.30 -16.71 2.18
CA LYS A 155 -15.74 -16.96 2.03
C LYS A 155 -16.32 -16.11 0.90
N GLY A 156 -16.28 -16.67 -0.30
CA GLY A 156 -16.72 -16.05 -1.55
C GLY A 156 -15.67 -15.16 -2.21
N ALA A 157 -14.39 -15.39 -1.94
CA ALA A 157 -13.29 -14.65 -2.58
C ALA A 157 -13.16 -14.97 -4.07
N PHE A 158 -13.41 -16.22 -4.46
CA PHE A 158 -13.08 -16.75 -5.79
C PHE A 158 -14.31 -17.05 -6.64
N ASP A 159 -15.50 -16.67 -6.18
CA ASP A 159 -16.77 -16.88 -6.88
C ASP A 159 -16.88 -16.04 -8.16
N HIS A 160 -15.96 -15.09 -8.36
CA HIS A 160 -16.02 -14.12 -9.45
C HIS A 160 -14.63 -13.88 -10.06
N ALA A 161 -14.45 -14.19 -11.35
CA ALA A 161 -13.15 -14.18 -12.02
C ALA A 161 -12.36 -12.85 -11.92
N ASN A 162 -13.06 -11.70 -11.86
CA ASN A 162 -12.44 -10.37 -11.90
C ASN A 162 -12.52 -9.59 -10.60
N PHE A 163 -13.17 -10.14 -9.57
CA PHE A 163 -13.37 -9.47 -8.30
C PHE A 163 -13.08 -10.41 -7.16
N ILE A 164 -12.31 -9.93 -6.18
CA ILE A 164 -12.11 -10.65 -4.94
C ILE A 164 -12.84 -9.97 -3.80
N LYS A 165 -13.41 -10.78 -2.92
CA LYS A 165 -13.99 -10.29 -1.66
C LYS A 165 -12.88 -10.05 -0.64
N VAL A 166 -12.92 -8.88 0.00
CA VAL A 166 -11.91 -8.47 0.96
C VAL A 166 -12.52 -7.79 2.18
N ASN A 167 -11.78 -7.87 3.27
CA ASN A 167 -11.95 -7.09 4.47
C ASN A 167 -10.96 -5.90 4.43
N TYR A 168 -11.50 -4.69 4.42
CA TYR A 168 -10.76 -3.43 4.47
C TYR A 168 -10.98 -2.74 5.81
N VAL A 169 -9.90 -2.31 6.46
CA VAL A 169 -9.97 -1.52 7.70
C VAL A 169 -9.70 -0.05 7.39
N LYS A 170 -10.59 0.85 7.77
CA LYS A 170 -10.36 2.30 7.69
C LYS A 170 -10.58 2.93 9.05
N SER A 171 -9.54 3.57 9.58
CA SER A 171 -9.57 4.24 10.89
C SER A 171 -10.17 3.36 11.99
N GLY A 172 -9.76 2.09 12.05
CA GLY A 172 -10.22 1.10 13.03
C GLY A 172 -11.55 0.41 12.70
N LYS A 173 -12.34 0.90 11.73
CA LYS A 173 -13.60 0.25 11.32
C LYS A 173 -13.38 -0.72 10.16
N LYS A 174 -13.93 -1.94 10.27
CA LYS A 174 -13.90 -2.97 9.22
C LYS A 174 -15.04 -2.75 8.21
N TYR A 175 -14.74 -2.94 6.94
CA TYR A 175 -15.66 -2.90 5.80
C TYR A 175 -15.42 -4.16 4.96
N THR A 176 -16.49 -4.83 4.54
CA THR A 176 -16.40 -6.02 3.69
C THR A 176 -17.01 -5.70 2.33
N GLY A 177 -16.36 -6.11 1.25
CA GLY A 177 -16.86 -5.91 -0.11
C GLY A 177 -15.92 -6.46 -1.16
N TYR A 178 -16.14 -6.08 -2.41
CA TYR A 178 -15.41 -6.61 -3.57
C TYR A 178 -14.45 -5.57 -4.16
N VAL A 179 -13.28 -6.02 -4.60
CA VAL A 179 -12.26 -5.21 -5.29
C VAL A 179 -11.85 -5.94 -6.57
N LYS A 180 -11.63 -5.20 -7.67
CA LYS A 180 -11.09 -5.79 -8.90
C LYS A 180 -9.73 -6.43 -8.64
N THR A 181 -9.54 -7.68 -9.07
CA THR A 181 -8.28 -8.44 -8.91
C THR A 181 -7.10 -7.71 -9.55
N SER A 182 -7.31 -7.05 -10.70
CA SER A 182 -6.29 -6.25 -11.40
C SER A 182 -5.78 -5.04 -10.59
N ASN A 183 -6.51 -4.60 -9.57
CA ASN A 183 -6.09 -3.54 -8.66
C ASN A 183 -5.27 -4.05 -7.48
N LEU A 184 -5.07 -5.37 -7.39
CA LEU A 184 -4.37 -6.02 -6.30
C LEU A 184 -3.05 -6.64 -6.77
N LYS A 185 -2.09 -6.68 -5.85
CA LYS A 185 -0.88 -7.51 -5.95
C LYS A 185 -1.02 -8.61 -4.91
N TYR A 186 -1.34 -9.81 -5.41
CA TYR A 186 -1.27 -11.07 -4.67
C TYR A 186 0.19 -11.51 -4.58
N ILE A 187 0.50 -12.28 -3.55
CA ILE A 187 1.74 -13.06 -3.45
C ILE A 187 1.31 -14.48 -3.19
#